data_AF-A0AAU2MSQ0-F1
#
_entry.id   AF-A0AAU2MSQ0-F1
#
_cell.length_a   1.000
_cell.length_b   1.000
_cell.length_c   1.000
_cell.angle_alpha   90.00
_cell.angle_beta   90.00
_cell.angle_gamma   90.00
#
_symmetry.space_group_name_H-M   'P 1'
#
loop_
_entity.id
_entity.type
_entity.pdbx_description
1 polymer ?
#
loop_
_entity_poly.entity_id
_entity_poly.type
_entity_poly.pdbx_seq_one_letter_code
_entity_poly.pdbx_strand_id
1 'polypeptide(L)'
;MAVGALCGLTAHLVLAPARHVRHRQQSVADLYTAMSRRLDDLAEIFEGNDPGTQRIRHWRRDWRKLAAECERIQTSIDTEIENSRLHPRRTIDSADAALPRARDAVTVAERAMDHLRSLTRTVDHALESGEIENLSVPFRAASGTLLRKAAGAMQEIGQTSLTDSGHLDGLIGDAAAELDRVEQQERAAAEAAPAVHTLQGTVLTDIGRLLAELRSGHKALTPKS
;
A
#
# COMPACT_ATOMS: atom_id res chain seq x y z
N MET A 1 -42.03 -32.69 15.96
CA MET A 1 -41.26 -31.65 15.23
C MET A 1 -40.27 -31.00 16.20
N ALA A 2 -39.02 -31.47 16.27
CA ALA A 2 -37.99 -30.85 17.12
C ALA A 2 -36.56 -31.08 16.59
N VAL A 3 -36.41 -31.31 15.29
CA VAL A 3 -35.10 -31.57 14.65
C VAL A 3 -34.66 -30.40 13.75
N GLY A 4 -35.57 -29.48 13.39
CA GLY A 4 -35.25 -28.31 12.55
C GLY A 4 -34.60 -27.11 13.27
N ALA A 5 -34.79 -26.97 14.58
CA ALA A 5 -34.29 -25.81 15.35
C ALA A 5 -32.84 -25.99 15.85
N LEU A 6 -32.33 -27.24 15.91
CA LEU A 6 -30.99 -27.54 16.41
C LEU A 6 -29.89 -27.42 15.32
N CYS A 7 -30.25 -27.62 14.05
CA CYS A 7 -29.33 -27.43 12.90
C CYS A 7 -29.10 -25.95 12.55
N GLY A 8 -29.99 -25.04 12.96
CA GLY A 8 -29.84 -23.60 12.71
C GLY A 8 -28.78 -22.91 13.58
N LEU A 9 -28.63 -23.36 14.84
CA LEU A 9 -27.68 -22.79 15.82
C LEU A 9 -26.24 -23.25 15.57
N THR A 10 -26.05 -24.49 15.09
CA THR A 10 -24.73 -25.03 14.74
C THR A 10 -24.15 -24.36 13.48
N ALA A 11 -24.98 -24.08 12.47
CA ALA A 11 -24.54 -23.34 11.28
C ALA A 11 -24.12 -21.90 11.59
N HIS A 12 -24.79 -21.23 12.54
CA HIS A 12 -24.44 -19.85 12.93
C HIS A 12 -23.14 -19.77 13.74
N LEU A 13 -22.87 -20.75 14.61
CA LEU A 13 -21.65 -20.77 15.42
C LEU A 13 -20.40 -21.15 14.61
N VAL A 14 -20.55 -21.93 13.54
CA VAL A 14 -19.42 -22.35 12.69
C VAL A 14 -19.12 -21.34 11.57
N LEU A 15 -20.12 -20.63 11.04
CA LEU A 15 -19.94 -19.70 9.91
C LEU A 15 -19.63 -18.25 10.31
N ALA A 16 -20.02 -17.81 11.51
CA ALA A 16 -19.72 -16.44 11.96
C ALA A 16 -18.20 -16.13 12.04
N PRO A 17 -17.34 -17.02 12.59
CA PRO A 17 -15.90 -16.72 12.73
C PRO A 17 -15.20 -16.51 11.38
N ALA A 18 -15.48 -17.38 10.40
CA ALA A 18 -14.92 -17.25 9.06
C ALA A 18 -15.36 -15.96 8.34
N ARG A 19 -16.57 -15.48 8.63
CA ARG A 19 -17.09 -14.21 8.08
C ARG A 19 -16.37 -12.99 8.66
N HIS A 20 -16.12 -12.97 9.97
CA HIS A 20 -15.43 -11.85 10.61
C HIS A 20 -13.97 -11.74 10.14
N VAL A 21 -13.23 -12.85 10.09
CA VAL A 21 -11.84 -12.87 9.59
C VAL A 21 -11.79 -12.40 8.12
N ARG A 22 -12.63 -12.98 7.25
CA ARG A 22 -12.67 -12.58 5.84
C ARG A 22 -13.04 -11.10 5.67
N HIS A 23 -13.96 -10.59 6.48
CA HIS A 23 -14.32 -9.17 6.45
C HIS A 23 -13.13 -8.28 6.81
N ARG A 24 -12.32 -8.64 7.83
CA ARG A 24 -11.10 -7.88 8.17
C ARG A 24 -10.07 -7.92 7.06
N GLN A 25 -9.82 -9.10 6.48
CA GLN A 25 -8.90 -9.22 5.34
C GLN A 25 -9.37 -8.39 4.16
N GLN A 26 -10.68 -8.36 3.89
CA GLN A 26 -11.23 -7.53 2.82
C GLN A 26 -11.03 -6.04 3.09
N SER A 27 -11.23 -5.57 4.32
CA SER A 27 -10.96 -4.16 4.66
C SER A 27 -9.49 -3.78 4.45
N VAL A 28 -8.55 -4.69 4.76
CA VAL A 28 -7.13 -4.49 4.43
C VAL A 28 -6.91 -4.44 2.92
N ALA A 29 -7.51 -5.36 2.16
CA ALA A 29 -7.41 -5.37 0.70
C ALA A 29 -7.97 -4.08 0.06
N ASP A 30 -9.08 -3.58 0.59
CA ASP A 30 -9.70 -2.33 0.12
C ASP A 30 -8.81 -1.11 0.42
N LEU A 31 -8.16 -1.08 1.60
CA LEU A 31 -7.19 -0.05 1.97
C LEU A 31 -6.00 -0.04 0.99
N TYR A 32 -5.40 -1.20 0.74
CA TYR A 32 -4.28 -1.33 -0.20
C TYR A 32 -4.67 -0.99 -1.64
N THR A 33 -5.87 -1.38 -2.07
CA THR A 33 -6.43 -1.00 -3.37
C THR A 33 -6.59 0.52 -3.48
N ALA A 34 -7.05 1.19 -2.43
CA ALA A 34 -7.16 2.65 -2.42
C ALA A 34 -5.79 3.31 -2.52
N MET A 35 -4.79 2.81 -1.79
CA MET A 35 -3.42 3.33 -1.83
C MET A 35 -2.74 3.09 -3.18
N SER A 36 -2.88 1.90 -3.77
CA SER A 36 -2.29 1.57 -5.07
C SER A 36 -2.85 2.47 -6.18
N ARG A 37 -4.18 2.71 -6.18
CA ARG A 37 -4.82 3.61 -7.14
C ARG A 37 -4.27 5.03 -7.07
N ARG A 38 -3.88 5.51 -5.89
CA ARG A 38 -3.25 6.83 -5.76
C ARG A 38 -1.83 6.87 -6.32
N LEU A 39 -1.09 5.76 -6.25
CA LEU A 39 0.20 5.64 -6.94
C LEU A 39 0.03 5.60 -8.46
N ASP A 40 -0.97 4.89 -8.95
CA ASP A 40 -1.30 4.88 -10.39
C ASP A 40 -1.71 6.27 -10.87
N ASP A 41 -2.57 6.97 -10.12
CA ASP A 41 -2.94 8.35 -10.42
C ASP A 41 -1.71 9.30 -10.41
N LEU A 42 -0.75 9.11 -9.49
CA LEU A 42 0.51 9.87 -9.48
C LEU A 42 1.38 9.53 -10.70
N ALA A 43 1.40 8.28 -11.13
CA ALA A 43 2.12 7.87 -12.33
C ALA A 43 1.56 8.55 -13.59
N GLU A 44 0.23 8.67 -13.68
CA GLU A 44 -0.43 9.39 -14.77
C GLU A 44 0.00 10.86 -14.85
N ILE A 45 0.16 11.53 -13.70
CA ILE A 45 0.65 12.92 -13.64
C ILE A 45 2.03 13.06 -14.25
N PHE A 46 2.96 12.18 -13.87
CA PHE A 46 4.31 12.22 -14.43
C PHE A 46 4.29 12.00 -15.94
N GLU A 47 3.39 11.16 -16.45
CA GLU A 47 3.28 10.89 -17.89
C GLU A 47 2.61 12.03 -18.70
N GLY A 48 2.18 13.11 -18.04
CA GLY A 48 1.52 14.23 -18.71
C GLY A 48 0.08 13.92 -19.11
N ASN A 49 -0.50 12.82 -18.62
CA ASN A 49 -1.94 12.66 -18.61
C ASN A 49 -2.49 13.65 -17.57
N ASP A 50 -3.66 14.25 -17.81
CA ASP A 50 -4.22 15.30 -16.93
C ASP A 50 -5.22 14.72 -15.90
N PRO A 51 -4.78 14.26 -14.72
CA PRO A 51 -5.63 14.21 -13.56
C PRO A 51 -5.50 15.55 -12.84
N GLY A 52 -6.20 16.56 -13.36
CA GLY A 52 -6.01 17.97 -13.00
C GLY A 52 -5.85 18.25 -11.50
N THR A 53 -5.11 19.32 -11.19
CA THR A 53 -4.71 19.81 -9.85
C THR A 53 -5.79 19.67 -8.75
N GLN A 54 -7.07 19.74 -9.12
CA GLN A 54 -8.21 19.52 -8.23
C GLN A 54 -8.25 18.10 -7.61
N ARG A 55 -7.80 17.08 -8.34
CA ARG A 55 -7.73 15.68 -7.90
C ARG A 55 -6.68 15.48 -6.80
N ILE A 56 -5.50 16.07 -6.95
CA ILE A 56 -4.42 16.01 -5.94
C ILE A 56 -4.82 16.70 -4.64
N ARG A 57 -5.44 17.88 -4.74
CA ARG A 57 -5.97 18.59 -3.57
C ARG A 57 -7.06 17.79 -2.85
N HIS A 58 -7.83 16.99 -3.60
CA HIS A 58 -8.78 16.04 -3.00
C HIS A 58 -8.05 14.93 -2.23
N TRP A 59 -6.98 14.37 -2.79
CA TRP A 59 -6.19 13.32 -2.12
C TRP A 59 -5.58 13.77 -0.79
N ARG A 60 -5.13 15.02 -0.67
CA ARG A 60 -4.66 15.55 0.62
C ARG A 60 -5.71 15.46 1.73
N ARG A 61 -7.00 15.56 1.39
CA ARG A 61 -8.10 15.34 2.34
C ARG A 61 -8.37 13.85 2.54
N ASP A 62 -8.30 13.05 1.49
CA ASP A 62 -8.52 11.61 1.56
C ASP A 62 -7.44 10.86 2.34
N TRP A 63 -6.18 11.32 2.30
CA TRP A 63 -5.09 10.71 3.08
C TRP A 63 -5.35 10.73 4.58
N ARG A 64 -6.10 11.73 5.09
CA ARG A 64 -6.55 11.76 6.48
C ARG A 64 -7.66 10.76 6.75
N LYS A 65 -8.58 10.58 5.80
CA LYS A 65 -9.64 9.56 5.90
C LYS A 65 -9.04 8.15 5.87
N LEU A 66 -8.08 7.90 4.99
CA LEU A 66 -7.36 6.63 4.90
C LEU A 66 -6.55 6.35 6.18
N ALA A 67 -5.93 7.38 6.79
CA ALA A 67 -5.30 7.23 8.10
C ALA A 67 -6.29 6.76 9.17
N ALA A 68 -7.43 7.45 9.27
CA ALA A 68 -8.47 7.10 10.24
C ALA A 68 -9.12 5.73 9.92
N GLU A 69 -9.13 5.31 8.66
CA GLU A 69 -9.56 3.97 8.26
C GLU A 69 -8.53 2.91 8.68
N CYS A 70 -7.24 3.16 8.48
CA CYS A 70 -6.15 2.31 8.94
C CYS A 70 -6.23 2.06 10.46
N GLU A 71 -6.39 3.13 11.26
CA GLU A 71 -6.54 3.04 12.72
C GLU A 71 -7.78 2.22 13.12
N ARG A 72 -8.91 2.44 12.44
CA ARG A 72 -10.15 1.68 12.67
C ARG A 72 -9.98 0.20 12.32
N ILE A 73 -9.32 -0.12 11.20
CA ILE A 73 -9.05 -1.50 10.79
C ILE A 73 -8.12 -2.16 11.82
N GLN A 74 -7.04 -1.49 12.23
CA GLN A 74 -6.10 -2.00 13.22
C GLN A 74 -6.78 -2.32 14.55
N THR A 75 -7.51 -1.36 15.11
CA THR A 75 -8.28 -1.52 16.36
C THR A 75 -9.24 -2.70 16.25
N SER A 76 -9.88 -2.83 15.10
CA SER A 76 -10.84 -3.90 14.87
C SER A 76 -10.21 -5.28 14.72
N ILE A 77 -9.01 -5.37 14.14
CA ILE A 77 -8.23 -6.62 14.07
C ILE A 77 -7.73 -7.00 15.47
N ASP A 78 -7.20 -6.04 16.22
CA ASP A 78 -6.69 -6.27 17.58
C ASP A 78 -7.80 -6.76 18.51
N THR A 79 -8.99 -6.17 18.40
CA THR A 79 -10.19 -6.63 19.13
C THR A 79 -10.57 -8.07 18.76
N GLU A 80 -10.49 -8.44 17.47
CA GLU A 80 -10.82 -9.79 17.00
C GLU A 80 -9.78 -10.83 17.47
N ILE A 81 -8.48 -10.47 17.43
CA ILE A 81 -7.40 -11.30 17.96
C ILE A 81 -7.60 -11.55 19.46
N GLU A 82 -7.89 -10.50 20.22
CA GLU A 82 -8.12 -10.61 21.67
C GLU A 82 -9.37 -11.46 21.97
N ASN A 83 -10.47 -11.23 21.26
CA ASN A 83 -11.69 -12.04 21.40
C ASN A 83 -11.43 -13.52 21.09
N SER A 84 -10.61 -13.81 20.07
CA SER A 84 -10.25 -15.19 19.69
C SER A 84 -9.40 -15.88 20.76
N ARG A 85 -8.53 -15.14 21.45
CA ARG A 85 -7.75 -15.65 22.59
C ARG A 85 -8.61 -15.95 23.80
N LEU A 86 -9.55 -15.06 24.13
CA LEU A 86 -10.45 -15.22 25.28
C LEU A 86 -11.53 -16.30 25.04
N HIS A 87 -11.93 -16.51 23.78
CA HIS A 87 -12.93 -17.49 23.39
C HIS A 87 -12.38 -18.42 22.31
N PRO A 88 -11.46 -19.34 22.66
CA PRO A 88 -10.88 -20.29 21.73
C PRO A 88 -11.98 -21.27 21.27
N ARG A 89 -12.68 -20.89 20.22
CA ARG A 89 -13.56 -21.80 19.46
C ARG A 89 -12.65 -22.61 18.55
N ARG A 90 -13.11 -23.76 18.06
CA ARG A 90 -12.43 -24.54 17.01
C ARG A 90 -12.37 -23.69 15.74
N THR A 91 -11.49 -22.70 15.70
CA THR A 91 -11.13 -21.95 14.51
C THR A 91 -10.29 -22.86 13.64
N ILE A 92 -10.56 -22.81 12.34
CA ILE A 92 -9.77 -23.49 11.33
C ILE A 92 -8.36 -22.86 11.41
N ASP A 93 -7.29 -23.67 11.42
CA ASP A 93 -5.88 -23.24 11.53
C ASP A 93 -5.52 -22.01 10.65
N SER A 94 -6.24 -21.80 9.55
CA SER A 94 -6.07 -20.65 8.66
C SER A 94 -6.43 -19.29 9.29
N ALA A 95 -7.34 -19.23 10.26
CA ALA A 95 -7.77 -17.99 10.90
C ALA A 95 -6.71 -17.43 11.87
N ASP A 96 -5.97 -18.33 12.53
CA ASP A 96 -4.94 -17.99 13.53
C ASP A 96 -3.73 -17.29 12.89
N ALA A 97 -3.42 -17.60 11.63
CA ALA A 97 -2.39 -16.91 10.85
C ALA A 97 -2.92 -15.68 10.07
N ALA A 98 -4.21 -15.67 9.71
CA ALA A 98 -4.79 -14.63 8.87
C ALA A 98 -4.89 -13.25 9.58
N LEU A 99 -5.33 -13.23 10.85
CA LEU A 99 -5.49 -11.96 11.58
C LEU A 99 -4.15 -11.29 11.92
N PRO A 100 -3.11 -12.00 12.42
CA PRO A 100 -1.79 -11.41 12.62
C PRO A 100 -1.20 -10.86 11.32
N ARG A 101 -1.30 -11.62 10.22
CA ARG A 101 -0.85 -11.15 8.89
C ARG A 101 -1.59 -9.89 8.44
N ALA A 102 -2.91 -9.82 8.64
CA ALA A 102 -3.69 -8.63 8.34
C ALA A 102 -3.24 -7.42 9.18
N ARG A 103 -2.91 -7.64 10.47
CA ARG A 103 -2.36 -6.61 11.36
C ARG A 103 -1.01 -6.08 10.88
N ASP A 104 -0.11 -6.98 10.49
CA ASP A 104 1.20 -6.61 9.96
C ASP A 104 1.07 -5.82 8.66
N ALA A 105 0.16 -6.23 7.76
CA ALA A 105 -0.15 -5.48 6.55
C ALA A 105 -0.67 -4.06 6.87
N VAL A 106 -1.57 -3.90 7.85
CA VAL A 106 -2.04 -2.57 8.27
C VAL A 106 -0.89 -1.69 8.79
N THR A 107 0.06 -2.27 9.53
CA THR A 107 1.26 -1.56 10.01
C THR A 107 2.13 -1.08 8.86
N VAL A 108 2.26 -1.88 7.80
CA VAL A 108 3.00 -1.51 6.58
C VAL A 108 2.27 -0.40 5.81
N ALA A 109 0.95 -0.51 5.70
CA ALA A 109 0.11 0.53 5.07
C ALA A 109 0.24 1.87 5.80
N GLU A 110 0.27 1.87 7.13
CA GLU A 110 0.45 3.07 7.95
C GLU A 110 1.76 3.80 7.61
N ARG A 111 2.89 3.08 7.62
CA ARG A 111 4.20 3.64 7.29
C ARG A 111 4.29 4.10 5.84
N ALA A 112 3.74 3.32 4.92
CA ALA A 112 3.71 3.68 3.51
C ALA A 112 2.87 4.95 3.26
N MET A 113 1.78 5.18 3.99
CA MET A 113 0.97 6.39 3.87
C MET A 113 1.76 7.67 4.16
N ASP A 114 2.75 7.64 5.05
CA ASP A 114 3.57 8.82 5.33
C ASP A 114 4.42 9.23 4.13
N HIS A 115 5.01 8.25 3.43
CA HIS A 115 5.74 8.49 2.19
C HIS A 115 4.82 8.93 1.04
N LEU A 116 3.63 8.33 0.93
CA LEU A 116 2.63 8.76 -0.06
C LEU A 116 2.15 10.18 0.16
N ARG A 117 1.98 10.61 1.43
CA ARG A 117 1.64 12.00 1.77
C ARG A 117 2.76 12.96 1.40
N SER A 118 4.01 12.60 1.70
CA SER A 118 5.19 13.38 1.30
C SER A 118 5.24 13.55 -0.21
N LEU A 119 5.15 12.44 -0.95
CA LEU A 119 5.21 12.44 -2.40
C LEU A 119 4.06 13.23 -3.02
N THR A 120 2.83 13.06 -2.51
CA THR A 120 1.66 13.84 -2.95
C THR A 120 1.91 15.33 -2.75
N ARG A 121 2.52 15.75 -1.63
CA ARG A 121 2.84 17.16 -1.35
C ARG A 121 3.92 17.68 -2.30
N THR A 122 4.94 16.89 -2.57
CA THR A 122 6.00 17.23 -3.54
C THR A 122 5.41 17.45 -4.93
N VAL A 123 4.53 16.56 -5.39
CA VAL A 123 3.88 16.68 -6.70
C VAL A 123 2.88 17.83 -6.76
N ASP A 124 2.06 18.04 -5.70
CA ASP A 124 1.16 19.19 -5.56
C ASP A 124 1.93 20.52 -5.73
N HIS A 125 3.08 20.62 -5.03
CA HIS A 125 3.94 21.79 -5.14
C HIS A 125 4.53 21.96 -6.54
N ALA A 126 5.07 20.89 -7.14
CA ALA A 126 5.68 20.92 -8.46
C ALA A 126 4.69 21.28 -9.59
N LEU A 127 3.41 20.92 -9.41
CA LEU A 127 2.33 21.34 -10.31
C LEU A 127 1.97 22.81 -10.11
N GLU A 128 1.89 23.28 -8.86
CA GLU A 128 1.61 24.69 -8.56
C GLU A 128 2.74 25.63 -9.03
N SER A 129 4.00 25.17 -8.96
CA SER A 129 5.19 25.93 -9.39
C SER A 129 5.50 25.79 -10.88
N GLY A 130 4.87 24.82 -11.58
CA GLY A 130 5.20 24.46 -12.96
C GLY A 130 6.52 23.71 -13.13
N GLU A 131 7.22 23.36 -12.05
CA GLU A 131 8.50 22.65 -12.09
C GLU A 131 8.36 21.24 -12.68
N ILE A 132 7.18 20.63 -12.59
CA ILE A 132 6.93 19.30 -13.14
C ILE A 132 7.07 19.26 -14.68
N GLU A 133 6.79 20.38 -15.36
CA GLU A 133 6.90 20.50 -16.82
C GLU A 133 8.37 20.60 -17.27
N ASN A 134 9.25 21.05 -16.36
CA ASN A 134 10.68 21.15 -16.59
C ASN A 134 11.42 19.82 -16.39
N LEU A 135 10.75 18.78 -15.88
CA LEU A 135 11.32 17.45 -15.79
C LEU A 135 11.51 16.83 -17.17
N SER A 136 12.65 16.17 -17.36
CA SER A 136 12.94 15.45 -18.60
C SER A 136 11.87 14.37 -18.85
N VAL A 137 11.54 14.13 -20.13
CA VAL A 137 10.59 13.06 -20.51
C VAL A 137 11.06 11.69 -19.99
N PRO A 138 12.35 11.31 -20.09
CA PRO A 138 12.83 10.05 -19.52
C PRO A 138 12.62 9.94 -18.02
N PHE A 139 12.92 10.99 -17.24
CA PHE A 139 12.74 10.99 -15.79
C PHE A 139 11.27 10.82 -15.41
N ARG A 140 10.38 11.54 -16.11
CA ARG A 140 8.93 11.45 -15.94
C ARG A 140 8.40 10.03 -16.18
N ALA A 141 8.76 9.44 -17.31
CA ALA A 141 8.36 8.07 -17.64
C ALA A 141 8.89 7.03 -16.63
N ALA A 142 10.14 7.21 -16.18
CA ALA A 142 10.74 6.31 -15.20
C ALA A 142 10.08 6.44 -13.81
N SER A 143 9.76 7.66 -13.39
CA SER A 143 9.01 7.93 -12.16
C SER A 143 7.63 7.29 -12.20
N GLY A 144 6.89 7.43 -13.31
CA GLY A 144 5.61 6.76 -13.51
C GLY A 144 5.71 5.24 -13.43
N THR A 145 6.75 4.67 -14.05
CA THR A 145 7.03 3.23 -13.99
C THR A 145 7.30 2.75 -12.57
N LEU A 146 8.12 3.47 -11.81
CA LEU A 146 8.43 3.17 -10.41
C LEU A 146 7.19 3.19 -9.52
N LEU A 147 6.33 4.19 -9.69
CA LEU A 147 5.07 4.33 -8.95
C LEU A 147 4.13 3.15 -9.22
N ARG A 148 3.99 2.72 -10.48
CA ARG A 148 3.18 1.54 -10.83
C ARG A 148 3.76 0.25 -10.27
N LYS A 149 5.09 0.08 -10.28
CA LYS A 149 5.72 -1.09 -9.64
C LYS A 149 5.46 -1.12 -8.14
N ALA A 150 5.55 0.03 -7.47
CA ALA A 150 5.19 0.15 -6.06
C ALA A 150 3.68 -0.13 -5.83
N ALA A 151 2.80 0.32 -6.73
CA ALA A 151 1.37 0.03 -6.69
C ALA A 151 1.09 -1.48 -6.81
N GLY A 152 1.78 -2.18 -7.72
CA GLY A 152 1.68 -3.63 -7.86
C GLY A 152 2.13 -4.38 -6.60
N ALA A 153 3.26 -3.99 -6.01
CA ALA A 153 3.73 -4.57 -4.75
C ALA A 153 2.75 -4.31 -3.59
N MET A 154 2.13 -3.13 -3.53
CA MET A 154 1.07 -2.82 -2.57
C MET A 154 -0.15 -3.73 -2.75
N GLN A 155 -0.60 -3.95 -3.98
CA GLN A 155 -1.73 -4.84 -4.25
C GLN A 155 -1.44 -6.27 -3.81
N GLU A 156 -0.24 -6.77 -4.06
CA GLU A 156 0.19 -8.12 -3.67
C GLU A 156 0.25 -8.29 -2.13
N ILE A 157 0.69 -7.25 -1.40
CA ILE A 157 0.63 -7.25 0.07
C ILE A 157 -0.81 -7.27 0.57
N GLY A 158 -1.68 -6.48 -0.05
CA GLY A 158 -3.07 -6.32 0.37
C GLY A 158 -3.98 -7.52 0.10
N GLN A 159 -3.53 -8.53 -0.64
CA GLN A 159 -4.38 -9.66 -1.00
C GLN A 159 -4.94 -10.39 0.25
N THR A 160 -6.18 -10.84 0.12
CA THR A 160 -6.84 -11.66 1.16
C THR A 160 -6.27 -13.07 1.24
N SER A 161 -5.67 -13.55 0.14
CA SER A 161 -4.87 -14.78 0.08
C SER A 161 -3.50 -14.61 0.75
N LEU A 162 -2.81 -15.73 0.96
CA LEU A 162 -1.39 -15.70 1.31
C LEU A 162 -0.62 -15.01 0.18
N THR A 163 0.31 -14.12 0.55
CA THR A 163 1.19 -13.45 -0.41
C THR A 163 2.11 -14.48 -1.03
N ASP A 164 2.21 -14.48 -2.36
CA ASP A 164 3.29 -15.18 -3.03
C ASP A 164 4.59 -14.42 -2.75
N SER A 165 5.39 -14.97 -1.84
CA SER A 165 6.60 -14.33 -1.36
C SER A 165 7.65 -14.19 -2.45
N GLY A 166 7.76 -15.16 -3.36
CA GLY A 166 8.68 -15.08 -4.49
C GLY A 166 8.24 -14.03 -5.50
N HIS A 167 6.92 -13.94 -5.76
CA HIS A 167 6.37 -12.90 -6.63
C HIS A 167 6.57 -11.50 -6.05
N LEU A 168 6.25 -11.29 -4.77
CA LEU A 168 6.40 -9.98 -4.12
C LEU A 168 7.88 -9.55 -4.03
N ASP A 169 8.78 -10.47 -3.69
CA ASP A 169 10.22 -10.17 -3.67
C ASP A 169 10.73 -9.78 -5.07
N GLY A 170 10.25 -10.47 -6.12
CA GLY A 170 10.52 -10.10 -7.51
C GLY A 170 10.02 -8.70 -7.87
N LEU A 171 8.77 -8.36 -7.54
CA LEU A 171 8.20 -7.02 -7.78
C LEU A 171 9.02 -5.91 -7.10
N ILE A 172 9.37 -6.11 -5.83
CA ILE A 172 10.15 -5.15 -5.04
C ILE A 172 11.60 -5.07 -5.54
N GLY A 173 12.19 -6.20 -5.92
CA GLY A 173 13.53 -6.30 -6.50
C GLY A 173 13.63 -5.54 -7.82
N ASP A 174 12.68 -5.75 -8.72
CA ASP A 174 12.60 -5.06 -10.01
C ASP A 174 12.41 -3.55 -9.83
N ALA A 175 11.59 -3.13 -8.87
CA ALA A 175 11.38 -1.71 -8.57
C ALA A 175 12.64 -1.05 -8.00
N ALA A 176 13.37 -1.74 -7.13
CA ALA A 176 14.64 -1.24 -6.59
C ALA A 176 15.72 -1.14 -7.66
N ALA A 177 15.83 -2.14 -8.55
CA ALA A 177 16.78 -2.11 -9.66
C ALA A 177 16.47 -0.99 -10.66
N GLU A 178 15.18 -0.70 -10.89
CA GLU A 178 14.76 0.46 -11.67
C GLU A 178 15.17 1.77 -10.99
N LEU A 179 14.93 1.90 -9.68
CA LEU A 179 15.27 3.10 -8.92
C LEU A 179 16.78 3.36 -8.98
N ASP A 180 17.59 2.34 -8.74
CA ASP A 180 19.06 2.43 -8.81
C ASP A 180 19.53 2.88 -10.19
N ARG A 181 18.86 2.43 -11.26
CA ARG A 181 19.19 2.83 -12.64
C ARG A 181 18.85 4.29 -12.88
N VAL A 182 17.67 4.73 -12.46
CA VAL A 182 17.23 6.13 -12.62
C VAL A 182 18.15 7.06 -11.83
N GLU A 183 18.47 6.72 -10.58
CA GLU A 183 19.42 7.51 -9.79
C GLU A 183 20.79 7.61 -10.44
N GLN A 184 21.31 6.53 -11.05
CA GLN A 184 22.57 6.56 -11.79
C GLN A 184 22.49 7.45 -13.03
N GLN A 185 21.38 7.40 -13.77
CA GLN A 185 21.16 8.27 -14.93
C GLN A 185 21.11 9.74 -14.53
N GLU A 186 20.38 10.09 -13.46
CA GLU A 186 20.27 11.48 -12.99
C GLU A 186 21.59 12.00 -12.40
N ARG A 187 22.40 11.13 -11.77
CA ARG A 187 23.76 11.51 -11.33
C ARG A 187 24.72 11.75 -12.50
N ALA A 188 24.53 11.05 -13.62
CA ALA A 188 25.34 11.19 -14.83
C ALA A 188 24.87 12.34 -15.75
N ALA A 189 23.61 12.76 -15.62
CA ALA A 189 23.07 13.89 -16.35
C ALA A 189 23.69 15.20 -15.82
N ALA A 190 24.40 15.92 -16.69
CA ALA A 190 24.85 17.27 -16.41
C ALA A 190 23.75 18.27 -16.81
N GLU A 191 23.65 19.37 -16.07
CA GLU A 191 22.94 20.61 -16.46
C GLU A 191 21.41 20.68 -16.25
N ALA A 192 20.87 20.24 -15.11
CA ALA A 192 19.53 20.70 -14.70
C ALA A 192 19.60 21.94 -13.80
N ALA A 193 18.56 22.78 -13.86
CA ALA A 193 18.42 23.89 -12.91
C ALA A 193 18.35 23.35 -11.47
N PRO A 194 18.87 24.08 -10.45
CA PRO A 194 18.90 23.59 -9.07
C PRO A 194 17.53 23.14 -8.52
N ALA A 195 16.46 23.83 -8.90
CA ALA A 195 15.09 23.47 -8.52
C ALA A 195 14.64 22.12 -9.10
N VAL A 196 14.98 21.86 -10.38
CA VAL A 196 14.68 20.59 -11.06
C VAL A 196 15.43 19.44 -10.40
N HIS A 197 16.74 19.62 -10.14
CA HIS A 197 17.53 18.62 -9.40
C HIS A 197 16.95 18.33 -8.00
N THR A 198 16.49 19.37 -7.30
CA THR A 198 15.88 19.21 -5.96
C THR A 198 14.57 18.42 -6.03
N LEU A 199 13.72 18.72 -7.02
CA LEU A 199 12.47 17.99 -7.26
C LEU A 199 12.75 16.52 -7.59
N GLN A 200 13.65 16.26 -8.54
CA GLN A 200 14.05 14.90 -8.93
C GLN A 200 14.56 14.09 -7.74
N GLY A 201 15.50 14.65 -6.98
CA GLY A 201 16.06 14.00 -5.79
C GLY A 201 15.01 13.71 -4.72
N THR A 202 14.07 14.63 -4.52
CA THR A 202 12.97 14.45 -3.55
C THR A 202 12.01 13.35 -3.97
N VAL A 203 11.61 13.33 -5.25
CA VAL A 203 10.75 12.27 -5.81
C VAL A 203 11.40 10.90 -5.68
N LEU A 204 12.67 10.76 -6.09
CA LEU A 204 13.40 9.49 -5.98
C LEU A 204 13.56 9.05 -4.52
N THR A 205 13.84 9.99 -3.61
CA THR A 205 13.94 9.70 -2.17
C THR A 205 12.62 9.19 -1.60
N ASP A 206 11.49 9.83 -1.91
CA ASP A 206 10.18 9.42 -1.40
C ASP A 206 9.75 8.06 -1.97
N ILE A 207 10.01 7.80 -3.26
CA ILE A 207 9.80 6.48 -3.88
C ILE A 207 10.69 5.42 -3.23
N GLY A 208 11.98 5.71 -3.01
CA GLY A 208 12.92 4.79 -2.38
C GLY A 208 12.53 4.43 -0.95
N ARG A 209 12.06 5.40 -0.17
CA ARG A 209 11.53 5.16 1.18
C ARG A 209 10.26 4.31 1.16
N LEU A 210 9.34 4.57 0.23
CA LEU A 210 8.17 3.72 0.03
C LEU A 210 8.57 2.27 -0.28
N LEU A 211 9.48 2.04 -1.22
CA LEU A 211 9.97 0.69 -1.55
C LEU A 211 10.66 0.02 -0.36
N ALA A 212 11.39 0.78 0.46
CA ALA A 212 11.99 0.26 1.69
C ALA A 212 10.94 -0.20 2.71
N GLU A 213 9.84 0.54 2.88
CA GLU A 213 8.73 0.13 3.73
C GLU A 213 8.03 -1.12 3.19
N LEU A 214 7.81 -1.23 1.88
CA LEU A 214 7.24 -2.42 1.26
C LEU A 214 8.15 -3.65 1.45
N ARG A 215 9.47 -3.49 1.33
CA ARG A 215 10.45 -4.55 1.57
C ARG A 215 10.49 -4.98 3.04
N SER A 216 10.46 -4.01 3.95
CA SER A 216 10.40 -4.25 5.40
C SER A 216 9.11 -5.00 5.76
N GLY A 217 7.98 -4.57 5.17
CA GLY A 217 6.69 -5.21 5.31
C GLY A 217 6.64 -6.63 4.79
N HIS A 218 7.19 -6.87 3.60
CA HIS A 218 7.31 -8.22 3.05
C HIS A 218 7.99 -9.18 4.04
N LYS A 219 9.12 -8.77 4.62
CA LYS A 219 9.86 -9.56 5.61
C LYS A 219 9.05 -9.85 6.88
N ALA A 220 8.18 -8.92 7.30
CA ALA A 220 7.29 -9.12 8.44
C ALA A 220 6.15 -10.10 8.12
N LEU A 221 5.66 -10.09 6.87
CA LEU A 221 4.55 -10.94 6.41
C LEU A 221 4.97 -12.38 6.08
N THR A 222 6.26 -12.61 5.81
CA THR A 222 6.83 -13.97 5.66
C THR A 222 7.03 -14.61 7.03
N PRO A 223 6.45 -15.79 7.31
CA PRO A 223 6.70 -16.50 8.56
C PRO A 223 8.19 -16.84 8.70
N LYS A 224 8.75 -16.67 9.90
CA LYS A 224 10.09 -17.15 10.22
C LYS A 224 10.06 -18.68 10.19
N SER A 225 10.70 -19.26 9.18
CA SER A 225 11.01 -20.69 9.08
C SER A 225 11.87 -21.15 10.23
#